data_AF-X8JUU4-F1
#
_entry.id   AF-X8JUU4-F1
#
_cell.length_a   1.000
_cell.length_b   1.000
_cell.length_c   1.000
_cell.angle_alpha   90.00
_cell.angle_beta   90.00
_cell.angle_gamma   90.00
#
_symmetry.space_group_name_H-M   'P 1'
#
loop_
_entity.id
_entity.type
_entity.pdbx_description
1 polymer ?
#
loop_
_entity_poly.entity_id
_entity_poly.type
_entity_poly.pdbx_seq_one_letter_code
_entity_poly.pdbx_strand_id
1 'polypeptide(L)'
;MSYTIRPVTPADRPILSRICLLTGDAGQSAEGQYHYPELLGLVYAEPYVVVPPWFGFVLVDSEDGNIIGYILGTLDTRAFEKNAGKQWYEGLRKSTQRIPTLRTRPRRINT
;
A
#
# COMPACT_ATOMS: atom_id res chain seq x y z
N MET A 1 5.08 24.48 -12.19
CA MET A 1 4.90 23.02 -12.05
C MET A 1 6.04 22.27 -12.72
N SER A 2 7.07 22.00 -11.93
CA SER A 2 8.22 21.15 -12.29
C SER A 2 8.13 19.87 -11.49
N TYR A 3 8.44 18.72 -12.11
CA TYR A 3 8.41 17.44 -11.43
C TYR A 3 9.76 16.73 -11.58
N THR A 4 10.16 16.01 -10.53
CA THR A 4 11.33 15.13 -10.56
C THR A 4 10.94 13.71 -10.19
N ILE A 5 11.69 12.75 -10.69
CA ILE A 5 11.55 11.33 -10.36
C ILE A 5 12.80 10.89 -9.63
N ARG A 6 12.65 10.23 -8.49
CA ARG A 6 13.77 9.63 -7.75
C ARG A 6 13.44 8.21 -7.32
N PRO A 7 14.46 7.35 -7.07
CA PRO A 7 14.24 6.06 -6.44
C PRO A 7 13.46 6.20 -5.12
N VAL A 8 12.56 5.25 -4.90
CA VAL A 8 11.83 5.15 -3.64
C VAL A 8 12.72 4.59 -2.55
N THR A 9 12.48 5.01 -1.31
CA THR A 9 13.18 4.54 -0.12
C THR A 9 12.18 3.95 0.88
N PRO A 10 12.62 3.09 1.82
CA PRO A 10 11.75 2.61 2.89
C PRO A 10 11.11 3.73 3.73
N ALA A 11 11.71 4.92 3.79
CA ALA A 11 11.17 6.07 4.52
C ALA A 11 9.92 6.68 3.86
N ASP A 12 9.71 6.43 2.55
CA ASP A 12 8.57 6.97 1.81
C ASP A 12 7.25 6.24 2.13
N ARG A 13 7.31 5.07 2.80
CA ARG A 13 6.16 4.18 3.11
C ARG A 13 4.90 4.90 3.58
N PRO A 14 4.92 5.82 4.57
CA PRO A 14 3.71 6.49 5.02
C PRO A 14 2.99 7.26 3.91
N ILE A 15 3.75 7.91 3.01
CA ILE A 15 3.19 8.65 1.88
C ILE A 15 2.71 7.70 0.78
N LEU A 16 3.43 6.60 0.52
CA LEU A 16 2.96 5.57 -0.41
C LEU A 16 1.63 4.97 0.04
N SER A 17 1.49 4.65 1.33
CA SER A 17 0.24 4.15 1.92
C SER A 17 -0.89 5.16 1.84
N ARG A 18 -0.60 6.46 2.03
CA ARG A 18 -1.58 7.53 1.86
C ARG A 18 -2.06 7.62 0.41
N ILE A 19 -1.15 7.65 -0.56
CA ILE A 19 -1.49 7.71 -1.99
C ILE A 19 -2.27 6.45 -2.40
N CYS A 20 -1.86 5.27 -1.91
CA CYS A 20 -2.55 4.01 -2.15
C CYS A 20 -4.00 4.03 -1.65
N LEU A 21 -4.27 4.63 -0.48
CA LEU A 21 -5.64 4.82 0.03
C LEU A 21 -6.43 5.81 -0.82
N LEU A 22 -5.82 6.94 -1.20
CA LEU A 22 -6.47 7.98 -2.00
C LEU A 22 -6.74 7.58 -3.46
N THR A 23 -6.25 6.41 -3.88
CA THR A 23 -6.44 5.85 -5.23
C THR A 23 -7.00 4.42 -5.21
N GLY A 24 -7.39 3.92 -4.03
CA GLY A 24 -7.74 2.53 -3.79
C GLY A 24 -9.13 2.09 -4.26
N ASP A 25 -10.01 3.02 -4.62
CA ASP A 25 -11.33 2.73 -5.18
C ASP A 25 -11.32 2.89 -6.71
N ALA A 26 -10.74 1.90 -7.39
CA ALA A 26 -10.57 1.92 -8.85
C ALA A 26 -9.95 3.25 -9.37
N GLY A 27 -8.96 3.79 -8.64
CA GLY A 27 -8.30 5.06 -8.94
C GLY A 27 -8.91 6.28 -8.22
N GLN A 28 -10.06 6.15 -7.58
CA GLN A 28 -10.67 7.15 -6.70
C GLN A 28 -10.26 6.92 -5.24
N SER A 29 -10.61 7.89 -4.38
CA SER A 29 -10.34 7.78 -2.94
C SER A 29 -11.18 6.67 -2.29
N ALA A 30 -10.49 5.79 -1.59
CA ALA A 30 -11.07 4.73 -0.75
C ALA A 30 -11.29 5.18 0.71
N GLU A 31 -11.08 6.45 1.04
CA GLU A 31 -11.33 6.97 2.39
C GLU A 31 -12.79 6.72 2.84
N GLY A 32 -12.96 6.27 4.08
CA GLY A 32 -14.27 5.96 4.64
C GLY A 32 -14.94 4.67 4.12
N GLN A 33 -14.34 3.97 3.14
CA GLN A 33 -14.89 2.72 2.60
C GLN A 33 -14.52 1.49 3.43
N TYR A 34 -13.39 1.55 4.14
CA TYR A 34 -12.83 0.43 4.88
C TYR A 34 -12.79 0.71 6.38
N HIS A 35 -13.05 -0.33 7.17
CA HIS A 35 -12.89 -0.25 8.63
C HIS A 35 -11.41 -0.14 9.04
N TYR A 36 -10.50 -0.72 8.24
CA TYR A 36 -9.04 -0.66 8.41
C TYR A 36 -8.42 -0.09 7.13
N PRO A 37 -8.47 1.23 6.91
CA PRO A 37 -7.97 1.87 5.69
C PRO A 37 -6.46 1.67 5.47
N GLU A 38 -5.68 1.45 6.53
CA GLU A 38 -4.26 1.17 6.49
C GLU A 38 -3.92 -0.14 5.75
N LEU A 39 -4.86 -1.09 5.66
CA LEU A 39 -4.62 -2.36 4.99
C LEU A 39 -4.31 -2.21 3.50
N LEU A 40 -4.83 -1.18 2.83
CA LEU A 40 -4.54 -0.95 1.42
C LEU A 40 -3.04 -0.72 1.20
N GLY A 41 -2.43 0.20 1.96
CA GLY A 41 -1.00 0.47 1.89
C GLY A 41 -0.15 -0.74 2.31
N LEU A 42 -0.55 -1.42 3.40
CA LEU A 42 0.15 -2.60 3.92
C LEU A 42 0.13 -3.80 2.95
N VAL A 43 -0.84 -3.88 2.04
CA VAL A 43 -0.96 -4.97 1.06
C VAL A 43 -0.38 -4.57 -0.30
N TYR A 44 -0.71 -3.38 -0.79
CA TYR A 44 -0.46 -3.02 -2.20
C TYR A 44 0.73 -2.08 -2.42
N ALA A 45 1.29 -1.45 -1.38
CA ALA A 45 2.36 -0.47 -1.54
C ALA A 45 3.61 -0.81 -0.72
N GLU A 46 3.49 -0.87 0.60
CA GLU A 46 4.64 -1.00 1.51
C GLU A 46 5.55 -2.22 1.28
N PRO A 47 5.07 -3.44 0.96
CA PRO A 47 5.97 -4.58 0.78
C PRO A 47 6.95 -4.37 -0.39
N TYR A 48 6.57 -3.58 -1.40
CA TYR A 48 7.40 -3.26 -2.57
C TYR A 48 8.53 -2.25 -2.30
N VAL A 49 8.74 -1.83 -1.05
CA VAL A 49 9.86 -0.96 -0.68
C VAL A 49 10.71 -1.50 0.46
N VAL A 50 10.43 -2.74 0.89
CA VAL A 50 11.16 -3.41 1.98
C VAL A 50 11.45 -4.89 1.72
N VAL A 51 10.68 -5.58 0.89
CA VAL A 51 10.85 -7.03 0.64
C VAL A 51 11.48 -7.30 -0.73
N PRO A 52 12.73 -7.77 -0.80
CA PRO A 52 13.39 -8.03 -2.08
C PRO A 52 12.78 -9.25 -2.80
N PRO A 53 12.89 -9.33 -4.14
CA PRO A 53 13.36 -8.28 -5.05
C PRO A 53 12.27 -7.23 -5.26
N TRP A 54 12.62 -5.95 -5.17
CA TRP A 54 11.72 -4.83 -5.43
C TRP A 54 12.46 -3.71 -6.16
N PHE A 55 11.71 -2.88 -6.88
CA PHE A 55 12.16 -1.61 -7.40
C PHE A 55 11.00 -0.62 -7.36
N GLY A 56 11.32 0.67 -7.41
CA GLY A 56 10.29 1.68 -7.49
C GLY A 56 10.83 3.09 -7.52
N PHE A 57 9.95 4.01 -7.89
CA PHE A 57 10.23 5.43 -7.99
C PHE A 57 9.05 6.22 -7.46
N VAL A 58 9.35 7.43 -7.00
CA VAL A 58 8.34 8.42 -6.61
C VAL A 58 8.42 9.62 -7.52
N LEU A 59 7.25 10.21 -7.80
CA LEU A 59 7.11 11.50 -8.46
C LEU A 59 7.07 12.58 -7.37
N VAL A 60 7.93 13.58 -7.49
CA VAL A 60 8.09 14.66 -6.51
C VAL A 60 7.79 15.99 -7.18
N ASP A 61 6.93 16.79 -6.56
CA ASP A 61 6.76 18.19 -6.94
C ASP A 61 8.01 18.97 -6.54
N SER A 62 8.62 19.66 -7.51
CA SER A 62 9.90 20.36 -7.30
C SER A 62 9.73 21.65 -6.51
N GLU A 63 8.51 22.18 -6.39
CA GLU A 63 8.25 23.46 -5.73
C GLU A 63 8.23 23.30 -4.20
N ASP A 64 7.62 22.23 -3.68
CA ASP A 64 7.47 21.98 -2.24
C ASP A 64 8.15 20.69 -1.74
N GLY A 65 8.65 19.85 -2.66
CA GLY A 65 9.30 18.58 -2.34
C GLY A 65 8.34 17.45 -1.99
N ASN A 66 7.03 17.64 -2.17
CA ASN A 66 6.03 16.64 -1.84
C ASN A 66 6.03 15.47 -2.83
N ILE A 67 5.93 14.26 -2.30
CA ILE A 67 5.71 13.06 -3.11
C ILE A 67 4.23 13.02 -3.51
N ILE A 68 3.97 13.00 -4.80
CA ILE A 68 2.61 13.10 -5.37
C ILE A 68 2.19 11.85 -6.15
N GLY A 69 3.09 10.88 -6.32
CA GLY A 69 2.80 9.61 -7.00
C GLY A 69 3.92 8.61 -6.85
N TYR A 70 3.65 7.35 -7.19
CA TYR A 70 4.65 6.29 -7.17
C TYR A 70 4.43 5.27 -8.29
N ILE A 71 5.50 4.56 -8.61
CA ILE A 71 5.47 3.30 -9.36
C ILE A 71 6.34 2.30 -8.61
N LEU A 72 5.78 1.13 -8.31
CA LEU A 72 6.42 0.08 -7.53
C LEU A 72 6.30 -1.25 -8.27
N GLY A 73 7.26 -2.13 -8.11
CA GLY A 73 7.22 -3.43 -8.76
C GLY A 73 8.33 -4.37 -8.34
N THR A 74 8.34 -5.54 -8.98
CA THR A 74 9.35 -6.57 -8.82
C THR A 74 9.68 -7.17 -10.19
N LEU A 75 10.94 -7.57 -10.38
CA LEU A 75 11.38 -8.24 -11.59
C LEU A 75 11.10 -9.76 -11.55
N ASP A 76 10.84 -10.31 -10.37
CA ASP A 76 10.51 -11.72 -10.18
C ASP A 76 9.36 -11.86 -9.19
N THR A 77 8.15 -11.98 -9.72
CA THR A 77 6.92 -12.15 -8.93
C THR A 77 6.99 -13.36 -8.01
N ARG A 78 7.58 -14.49 -8.44
CA ARG A 78 7.60 -15.71 -7.60
C ARG A 78 8.54 -15.53 -6.42
N ALA A 79 9.70 -14.93 -6.63
CA ALA A 79 10.64 -14.63 -5.56
C ALA A 79 10.04 -13.60 -4.59
N PHE A 80 9.41 -12.54 -5.12
CA PHE A 80 8.76 -11.53 -4.30
C PHE A 80 7.64 -12.11 -3.45
N GLU A 81 6.69 -12.85 -4.02
CA GLU A 81 5.57 -13.44 -3.28
C GLU A 81 6.04 -14.40 -2.17
N LYS A 82 7.05 -15.23 -2.47
CA LYS A 82 7.67 -16.12 -1.47
C LYS A 82 8.28 -15.33 -0.31
N ASN A 83 8.98 -14.24 -0.61
CA ASN A 83 9.63 -13.42 0.40
C ASN A 83 8.62 -12.57 1.18
N ALA A 84 7.63 -11.98 0.50
CA ALA A 84 6.58 -11.16 1.11
C ALA A 84 5.72 -12.02 2.04
N GLY A 85 5.41 -13.26 1.65
CA GLY A 85 4.75 -14.23 2.52
C GLY A 85 5.45 -14.36 3.88
N LYS A 86 6.76 -14.62 3.86
CA LYS A 86 7.56 -14.90 5.07
C LYS A 86 7.94 -13.66 5.86
N GLN A 87 8.41 -12.62 5.18
CA GLN A 87 9.04 -11.45 5.81
C GLN A 87 8.03 -10.36 6.16
N TRP A 88 6.85 -10.37 5.52
CA TRP A 88 5.87 -9.29 5.66
C TRP A 88 4.52 -9.82 6.15
N TYR A 89 3.86 -10.67 5.38
CA TYR A 89 2.48 -11.08 5.66
C TYR A 89 2.33 -11.96 6.90
N GLU A 90 3.31 -12.81 7.23
CA GLU A 90 3.31 -13.54 8.50
C GLU A 90 3.29 -12.60 9.72
N GLY A 91 4.05 -11.50 9.68
CA GLY A 91 4.06 -10.49 10.74
C GLY A 91 2.74 -9.73 10.81
N LEU A 92 2.22 -9.32 9.65
CA LEU A 92 0.95 -8.61 9.55
C LEU A 92 -0.25 -9.44 10.05
N ARG A 93 -0.27 -10.74 9.76
CA ARG A 93 -1.34 -11.64 10.27
C ARG A 93 -1.32 -11.75 11.79
N LYS A 94 -0.13 -11.80 12.40
CA LYS A 94 0.02 -11.86 13.86
C LYS A 94 -0.44 -10.57 14.54
N SER A 95 -0.16 -9.40 13.94
CA SER A 95 -0.60 -8.12 14.49
C SER A 95 -2.11 -7.90 14.33
N THR A 96 -2.69 -8.35 13.22
CA THR A 96 -4.13 -8.19 12.91
C THR A 96 -5.04 -9.20 13.60
N GLN A 97 -4.54 -10.36 14.04
CA GLN A 97 -5.32 -11.35 14.81
C GLN A 97 -5.84 -10.83 16.17
N ARG A 98 -5.33 -9.69 16.65
CA ARG A 98 -5.83 -9.00 17.85
C ARG A 98 -7.08 -8.15 17.63
N ILE A 99 -7.55 -8.07 16.38
CA ILE A 99 -8.75 -7.32 16.02
C ILE A 99 -9.98 -8.21 16.24
N PRO A 100 -10.97 -7.81 17.07
CA PRO A 100 -12.18 -8.59 17.28
C PRO A 100 -12.89 -8.85 15.95
N THR A 101 -13.25 -10.11 15.71
CA THR A 101 -13.90 -10.59 14.49
C THR A 101 -15.03 -9.66 14.04
N LEU A 102 -15.00 -9.29 12.75
CA LEU A 102 -16.06 -8.56 12.06
C LEU A 102 -17.44 -9.12 12.44
N ARG A 103 -18.22 -8.34 13.17
CA ARG A 103 -19.66 -8.56 13.29
C ARG A 103 -20.23 -8.23 11.91
N THR A 104 -20.35 -9.24 11.05
CA THR A 104 -20.88 -9.11 9.70
C THR A 104 -22.21 -8.35 9.75
N ARG A 105 -22.27 -7.15 9.15
CA ARG A 105 -23.56 -6.49 8.92
C ARG A 105 -24.40 -7.44 8.05
N PRO A 106 -25.66 -7.74 8.41
CA PRO A 106 -26.51 -8.58 7.58
C PRO A 106 -26.61 -7.95 6.19
N ARG A 107 -26.36 -8.76 5.14
CA ARG A 107 -26.55 -8.37 3.75
C ARG A 107 -27.99 -7.85 3.62
N ARG A 108 -28.17 -6.58 3.26
CA ARG A 108 -29.45 -6.12 2.72
C ARG A 108 -29.60 -6.75 1.35
N ILE A 109 -30.47 -7.76 1.26
CA ILE A 109 -30.96 -8.28 -0.01
C ILE A 109 -32.05 -7.29 -0.42
N ASN A 110 -31.79 -6.45 -1.42
CA ASN A 110 -32.85 -5.68 -2.06
C ASN A 110 -33.49 -6.58 -3.12
N THR A 111 -34.71 -7.04 -2.86
CA THR A 111 -35.69 -7.47 -3.87
C THR A 111 -36.34 -6.26 -4.52
#